data_AF-A0A7J2IS66-F1
#
_entry.id   AF-A0A7J2IS66-F1
#
_cell.length_a   1.000
_cell.length_b   1.000
_cell.length_c   1.000
_cell.angle_alpha   90.00
_cell.angle_beta   90.00
_cell.angle_gamma   90.00
#
_symmetry.space_group_name_H-M   'P 1'
#
loop_
_entity.id
_entity.type
_entity.pdbx_description
1 polymer ?
#
loop_
_entity_poly.entity_id
_entity_poly.type
_entity_poly.pdbx_seq_one_letter_code
_entity_poly.pdbx_strand_id
1 'polypeptide(L)'
;MDIVDEVIEKIRSDPQIRNARFSNKFLNTVGEMCSRYGYGATRLFLLGRDENETRALLKVLDILEEKNLSVELGTLIFKKLNAIKYARR
;
A
#
# COMPACT_ATOMS: atom_id res chain seq x y z
N MET A 1 17.83 -5.51 9.65
CA MET A 1 16.38 -5.22 9.78
C MET A 1 15.71 -5.97 8.64
N ASP A 2 14.58 -6.62 8.87
CA ASP A 2 13.89 -7.38 7.81
C ASP A 2 13.47 -6.41 6.69
N ILE A 3 13.49 -6.84 5.42
CA ILE A 3 13.03 -6.01 4.30
C ILE A 3 11.57 -5.57 4.50
N VAL A 4 10.76 -6.43 5.13
CA VAL A 4 9.37 -6.11 5.50
C VAL A 4 9.33 -5.01 6.55
N ASP A 5 10.22 -5.04 7.55
CA ASP A 5 10.31 -3.98 8.57
C ASP A 5 10.69 -2.63 7.94
N GLU A 6 11.63 -2.62 6.99
CA GLU A 6 12.02 -1.40 6.28
C GLU A 6 10.87 -0.80 5.50
N VAL A 7 10.06 -1.63 4.84
CA VAL A 7 8.85 -1.18 4.14
C VAL A 7 7.83 -0.61 5.13
N ILE A 8 7.60 -1.30 6.25
CA ILE A 8 6.67 -0.84 7.30
C ILE A 8 7.11 0.53 7.84
N GLU A 9 8.39 0.71 8.12
CA GLU A 9 8.90 2.00 8.63
C GLU A 9 8.83 3.11 7.57
N LYS A 10 9.12 2.81 6.29
CA LYS A 10 8.91 3.77 5.18
C LYS A 10 7.44 4.21 5.09
N ILE A 11 6.50 3.27 5.16
CA ILE A 11 5.06 3.55 5.12
C ILE A 11 4.62 4.43 6.31
N ARG A 12 5.14 4.17 7.51
CA ARG A 12 4.79 4.91 8.73
C ARG A 12 5.36 6.32 8.77
N SER A 13 6.56 6.49 8.23
CA SER A 13 7.27 7.77 8.20
C SER A 13 6.80 8.68 7.08
N ASP A 14 6.14 8.15 6.04
CA ASP A 14 5.62 8.95 4.95
C ASP A 14 4.36 9.77 5.35
N PRO A 15 4.42 11.11 5.29
CA PRO A 15 3.32 11.95 5.76
C PRO A 15 2.07 11.84 4.88
N GLN A 16 2.20 11.59 3.58
CA GLN A 16 1.07 11.47 2.67
C GLN A 16 0.32 10.16 2.97
N ILE A 17 1.04 9.06 3.15
CA ILE A 17 0.45 7.77 3.50
C ILE A 17 -0.16 7.81 4.89
N ARG A 18 0.53 8.41 5.87
CA ARG A 18 0.06 8.52 7.26
C ARG A 18 -1.22 9.35 7.37
N ASN A 19 -1.30 10.48 6.67
CA ASN A 19 -2.42 11.42 6.78
C ASN A 19 -3.63 11.04 5.93
N ALA A 20 -3.44 10.24 4.87
CA ALA A 20 -4.56 9.70 4.10
C ALA A 20 -5.49 8.89 5.02
N ARG A 21 -6.81 8.99 4.84
CA ARG A 21 -7.74 8.06 5.48
C ARG A 21 -7.99 6.95 4.47
N PHE A 22 -8.18 5.72 4.93
CA PHE A 22 -8.48 4.61 4.03
C PHE A 22 -9.65 3.82 4.60
N SER A 23 -10.69 3.59 3.79
CA SER A 23 -11.70 2.62 4.18
C SER A 23 -11.13 1.19 4.03
N ASN A 24 -11.43 0.30 4.98
CA ASN A 24 -11.01 -1.09 4.89
C ASN A 24 -11.59 -1.78 3.64
N LYS A 25 -12.79 -1.38 3.19
CA LYS A 25 -13.38 -1.87 1.94
C LYS A 25 -12.50 -1.52 0.74
N PHE A 26 -12.04 -0.27 0.66
CA PHE A 26 -11.20 0.18 -0.44
C PHE A 26 -9.83 -0.52 -0.43
N LEU A 27 -9.18 -0.63 0.73
CA LEU A 27 -7.93 -1.37 0.89
C LEU A 27 -8.06 -2.85 0.49
N ASN A 28 -9.18 -3.49 0.82
CA ASN A 28 -9.46 -4.87 0.40
C ASN A 28 -9.60 -4.97 -1.12
N THR A 29 -10.32 -4.05 -1.77
CA THR A 29 -10.43 -4.02 -3.23
C THR A 29 -9.05 -3.84 -3.89
N VAL A 30 -8.22 -2.93 -3.39
CA VAL A 30 -6.87 -2.72 -3.93
C VAL A 30 -6.00 -3.96 -3.70
N GLY A 31 -6.09 -4.59 -2.54
CA GLY A 31 -5.41 -5.86 -2.26
C GLY A 31 -5.89 -7.00 -3.18
N GLU A 32 -7.17 -7.08 -3.52
CA GLU A 32 -7.70 -8.06 -4.48
C GLU A 32 -7.18 -7.81 -5.90
N MET A 33 -7.12 -6.55 -6.34
CA MET A 33 -6.52 -6.17 -7.62
C MET A 33 -5.05 -6.57 -7.68
N CYS A 34 -4.30 -6.27 -6.61
CA CYS A 34 -2.90 -6.63 -6.46
C CYS A 34 -2.69 -8.14 -6.53
N SER A 35 -3.46 -8.90 -5.77
CA SER A 35 -3.36 -10.36 -5.73
C SER A 35 -3.68 -11.03 -7.05
N ARG A 36 -4.63 -10.50 -7.82
CA ARG A 36 -5.12 -11.12 -9.07
C ARG A 36 -4.31 -10.72 -10.29
N TYR A 37 -3.84 -9.48 -10.32
CA TYR A 37 -3.31 -8.85 -11.53
C TYR A 37 -1.92 -8.23 -11.34
N GLY A 38 -1.38 -8.28 -10.12
CA GLY A 38 -0.07 -7.74 -9.80
C GLY A 38 -0.04 -6.20 -9.67
N TYR A 39 1.17 -5.67 -9.49
CA TYR A 39 1.39 -4.26 -9.24
C TYR A 39 1.07 -3.35 -10.43
N GLY A 40 1.41 -3.75 -11.66
CA GLY A 40 1.14 -2.95 -12.85
C GLY A 40 -0.34 -2.65 -13.06
N ALA A 41 -1.20 -3.67 -12.96
CA ALA A 41 -2.65 -3.49 -13.07
C ALA A 41 -3.22 -2.71 -11.88
N THR A 42 -2.69 -2.91 -10.68
CA THR A 42 -3.05 -2.12 -9.49
C THR A 42 -2.73 -0.64 -9.69
N ARG A 43 -1.57 -0.32 -10.26
CA ARG A 43 -1.17 1.05 -10.59
C ARG A 43 -2.18 1.72 -11.52
N LEU A 44 -2.54 1.04 -12.62
CA LEU A 44 -3.52 1.56 -13.58
C LEU A 44 -4.90 1.76 -12.93
N PHE A 45 -5.34 0.82 -12.09
CA PHE A 45 -6.59 0.95 -11.34
C PHE A 45 -6.61 2.17 -10.41
N LEU A 46 -5.48 2.47 -9.75
CA LEU A 46 -5.34 3.62 -8.87
C LEU A 46 -5.22 4.94 -9.65
N LEU A 47 -4.50 4.96 -10.77
CA LEU A 47 -4.35 6.15 -11.63
C LEU A 47 -5.67 6.61 -12.26
N GLY A 48 -6.63 5.71 -12.44
CA GLY A 48 -7.98 6.04 -12.91
C GLY A 48 -8.83 6.84 -11.90
N ARG A 49 -8.30 7.18 -10.72
CA ARG A 49 -9.03 7.92 -9.67
C ARG A 49 -8.20 9.09 -9.15
N ASP A 50 -8.72 10.30 -9.24
CA ASP A 50 -8.08 11.50 -8.66
C ASP A 50 -8.57 11.76 -7.23
N GLU A 51 -8.18 10.88 -6.32
CA GLU A 51 -8.48 11.01 -4.90
C GLU A 51 -7.16 11.05 -4.10
N ASN A 52 -7.20 11.68 -2.93
CA ASN A 52 -6.01 11.76 -2.08
C ASN A 52 -5.58 10.36 -1.59
N GLU A 53 -6.56 9.47 -1.39
CA GLU A 53 -6.32 8.07 -0.99
C GLU A 53 -5.56 7.30 -2.09
N THR A 54 -5.93 7.45 -3.36
CA THR A 54 -5.24 6.74 -4.45
C THR A 54 -3.81 7.21 -4.63
N ARG A 55 -3.54 8.51 -4.51
CA ARG A 55 -2.15 9.02 -4.55
C ARG A 55 -1.28 8.44 -3.44
N ALA A 56 -1.84 8.30 -2.24
CA ALA A 56 -1.12 7.67 -1.14
C ALA A 56 -0.87 6.17 -1.39
N LEU A 57 -1.84 5.44 -1.96
CA LEU A 57 -1.66 4.03 -2.31
C LEU A 57 -0.69 3.80 -3.47
N LEU A 58 -0.62 4.73 -4.44
CA LEU A 58 0.42 4.70 -5.47
C LEU A 58 1.81 4.83 -4.86
N LYS A 59 1.97 5.68 -3.85
CA LYS A 59 3.24 5.81 -3.12
C LYS A 59 3.60 4.56 -2.33
N VAL A 60 2.61 3.88 -1.73
CA VAL A 60 2.82 2.55 -1.13
C VAL A 60 3.30 1.57 -2.19
N LEU A 61 2.68 1.55 -3.37
CA LEU A 61 3.07 0.69 -4.48
C LEU A 61 4.52 0.95 -4.93
N ASP A 62 4.92 2.22 -5.07
CA ASP A 62 6.29 2.60 -5.41
C ASP A 62 7.29 2.04 -4.39
N ILE A 63 6.99 2.14 -3.08
CA ILE A 63 7.84 1.59 -2.01
C ILE A 63 7.99 0.06 -2.14
N LEU A 64 6.90 -0.64 -2.47
CA LEU A 64 6.89 -2.10 -2.63
C LEU A 64 7.74 -2.54 -3.84
N GLU A 65 7.60 -1.84 -4.96
CA GLU A 65 8.36 -2.10 -6.19
C GLU A 65 9.84 -1.77 -6.03
N GLU A 66 10.19 -0.62 -5.42
CA GLU A 66 11.58 -0.24 -5.10
C GLU A 66 12.31 -1.30 -4.27
N LYS A 67 11.58 -1.97 -3.36
CA LYS A 67 12.11 -3.01 -2.48
C LYS A 67 11.99 -4.41 -3.06
N ASN A 68 11.50 -4.55 -4.30
CA ASN A 68 11.25 -5.83 -4.96
C ASN A 68 10.42 -6.80 -4.08
N LEU A 69 9.44 -6.26 -3.34
CA LEU A 69 8.58 -7.10 -2.49
C LEU A 69 7.64 -7.94 -3.35
N SER A 70 7.48 -9.21 -3.00
CA SER A 70 6.57 -10.10 -3.74
C SER A 70 5.13 -9.58 -3.71
N VAL A 71 4.36 -9.91 -4.75
CA VAL A 71 2.96 -9.48 -4.89
C VAL A 71 2.10 -9.96 -3.71
N GLU A 72 2.40 -11.13 -3.16
CA GLU A 72 1.72 -11.68 -1.99
C GLU A 72 1.93 -10.79 -0.75
N LEU A 73 3.18 -10.38 -0.49
CA LEU A 73 3.49 -9.48 0.62
C LEU A 73 2.89 -8.10 0.40
N GLY A 74 2.98 -7.55 -0.82
CA GLY A 74 2.33 -6.28 -1.17
C GLY A 74 0.81 -6.33 -0.97
N THR A 75 0.17 -7.44 -1.35
CA THR A 75 -1.26 -7.67 -1.12
C THR A 75 -1.61 -7.60 0.38
N LEU A 76 -0.82 -8.28 1.21
CA LEU A 76 -1.02 -8.26 2.67
C LEU A 76 -0.82 -6.84 3.23
N ILE A 77 0.19 -6.12 2.76
CA ILE A 77 0.45 -4.74 3.16
C ILE A 77 -0.72 -3.83 2.82
N PHE A 78 -1.28 -3.91 1.61
CA PHE A 78 -2.48 -3.14 1.26
C PHE A 78 -3.66 -3.44 2.18
N LYS A 79 -3.99 -4.74 2.38
CA LYS A 79 -5.12 -5.15 3.23
C LYS A 79 -4.94 -4.77 4.70
N LYS A 80 -3.70 -4.65 5.17
CA LYS A 80 -3.36 -4.31 6.56
C LYS A 80 -2.88 -2.88 6.74
N LEU A 81 -2.97 -2.02 5.72
CA LEU A 81 -2.33 -0.70 5.73
C LEU A 81 -2.79 0.18 6.90
N ASN A 82 -4.09 0.15 7.24
CA ASN A 82 -4.59 0.84 8.43
C ASN A 82 -3.94 0.33 9.72
N ALA A 83 -3.80 -0.99 9.89
CA ALA A 83 -3.13 -1.56 11.05
C ALA A 83 -1.64 -1.19 11.08
N ILE A 84 -0.95 -1.23 9.94
CA ILE A 84 0.46 -0.84 9.81
C ILE A 84 0.67 0.61 10.26
N LYS A 85 -0.22 1.52 9.85
CA LYS A 85 -0.16 2.94 10.20
C LYS A 85 -0.34 3.23 11.68
N TYR A 86 -1.20 2.48 12.37
CA TYR A 86 -1.59 2.76 13.76
C TYR A 86 -1.02 1.80 14.80
N ALA A 87 -0.39 0.69 14.37
CA ALA A 87 0.31 -0.21 15.28
C ALA A 87 1.48 0.55 15.94
N ARG A 88 1.35 0.83 17.24
CA ARG A 88 2.45 1.31 18.08
C ARG A 88 3.40 0.13 18.36
N ARG A 89 4.70 0.42 18.37
CA ARG A 89 5.67 -0.47 19.03
C ARG A 89 5.42 -0.48 20.53
#